data_AF-A0A1W9KNU6-F1
#
_entry.id   AF-A0A1W9KNU6-F1
#
_cell.length_a   1.000
_cell.length_b   1.000
_cell.length_c   1.000
_cell.angle_alpha   90.00
_cell.angle_beta   90.00
_cell.angle_gamma   90.00
#
_symmetry.space_group_name_H-M   'P 1'
#
loop_
_entity.id
_entity.type
_entity.pdbx_description
1 polymer ?
#
loop_
_entity_poly.entity_id
_entity_poly.type
_entity_poly.pdbx_seq_one_letter_code
_entity_poly.pdbx_strand_id
1 'polypeptide(L)' 'MSRLYYDLSALAAAAKANDCTVHLHHDEQGHPVFSIGNSNIGAHEFANYAAAMAWIEGRAAV' A
#
# COMPACT_ATOMS: atom_id res chain seq x y z
N MET A 1 -0.33 13.08 19.83
CA MET A 1 -0.91 12.81 18.50
C MET A 1 -0.12 11.67 17.88
N SER A 2 -0.82 10.59 17.52
CA SER A 2 -0.29 9.26 17.22
C SER A 2 0.62 9.25 15.99
N ARG A 3 1.84 8.69 16.14
CA ARG A 3 2.85 8.55 15.07
C ARG A 3 2.41 7.65 13.90
N LEU A 4 1.29 6.93 14.02
CA LEU A 4 0.82 5.95 13.03
C LEU A 4 0.15 6.56 11.78
N TYR A 5 -0.31 7.81 11.83
CA TYR A 5 -1.01 8.43 10.68
C TYR A 5 -0.08 9.02 9.62
N TYR A 6 1.20 9.25 9.92
CA TYR A 6 2.14 9.88 8.99
C TYR A 6 2.67 8.93 7.90
N ASP A 7 2.59 7.61 8.09
CA ASP A 7 3.13 6.65 7.11
C ASP A 7 2.14 6.31 5.99
N LEU A 8 0.84 6.15 6.30
CA LEU A 8 -0.17 5.83 5.28
C LEU A 8 -0.31 6.92 4.20
N SER A 9 -0.11 8.19 4.55
CA SER A 9 -0.15 9.29 3.57
C SER A 9 0.99 9.22 2.56
N ALA A 10 2.18 8.80 2.98
CA ALA A 10 3.33 8.63 2.08
C ALA A 10 3.10 7.46 1.11
N LEU A 11 2.63 6.32 1.62
CA LEU A 11 2.28 5.17 0.80
C LEU A 11 1.14 5.48 -0.18
N ALA A 12 0.09 6.18 0.28
CA ALA A 12 -1.00 6.61 -0.60
C ALA A 12 -0.55 7.61 -1.67
N ALA A 13 0.36 8.53 -1.34
CA ALA A 13 0.94 9.46 -2.30
C ALA A 13 1.79 8.74 -3.35
N ALA A 14 2.63 7.80 -2.91
CA ALA A 14 3.47 6.99 -3.79
C ALA A 14 2.62 6.06 -4.68
N ALA A 15 1.58 5.45 -4.14
CA ALA A 15 0.61 4.66 -4.90
C ALA A 15 -0.05 5.52 -5.97
N LYS A 16 -0.55 6.70 -5.60
CA LYS A 16 -1.20 7.63 -6.53
C LYS A 16 -0.26 8.11 -7.64
N ALA A 17 1.01 8.35 -7.33
CA ALA A 17 2.03 8.69 -8.33
C ALA A 17 2.24 7.56 -9.36
N ASN A 18 1.94 6.32 -8.99
CA ASN A 18 2.00 5.13 -9.84
C ASN A 18 0.61 4.66 -10.32
N ASP A 19 -0.39 5.55 -10.30
CA ASP A 19 -1.78 5.25 -10.70
C ASP A 19 -2.41 4.06 -9.93
N CYS A 20 -2.00 3.86 -8.68
CA CYS A 20 -2.49 2.83 -7.77
C CYS A 20 -3.29 3.43 -6.60
N THR A 21 -4.19 2.64 -6.02
CA THR A 21 -4.88 2.93 -4.76
C THR A 21 -4.36 2.03 -3.64
N VAL A 22 -4.50 2.49 -2.40
CA VAL A 22 -4.13 1.74 -1.19
C VAL A 22 -5.39 1.53 -0.36
N HIS A 23 -5.64 0.28 0.02
CA HIS A 23 -6.73 -0.12 0.89
C HIS A 23 -6.17 -0.90 2.08
N LEU A 24 -6.45 -0.40 3.29
CA LEU A 24 -6.16 -1.14 4.51
C LEU A 24 -7.41 -1.94 4.88
N HIS A 25 -7.28 -3.26 5.01
CA HIS A 25 -8.35 -4.14 5.45
C HIS A 25 -7.79 -5.21 6.39
N HIS A 26 -8.64 -6.07 6.94
CA HIS A 26 -8.20 -7.20 7.75
C HIS A 26 -8.40 -8.51 6.99
N ASP A 27 -7.46 -9.44 7.09
CA ASP A 27 -7.60 -10.80 6.56
C ASP A 27 -8.65 -11.62 7.33
N GLU A 28 -8.87 -12.87 6.91
CA GLU A 28 -9.80 -13.80 7.58
C GLU A 28 -9.41 -14.14 9.03
N GLN A 29 -8.17 -13.86 9.42
CA GLN A 29 -7.62 -14.08 10.76
C GLN A 29 -7.63 -12.79 11.61
N GLY A 30 -8.08 -11.67 11.04
CA GLY A 30 -8.13 -10.36 11.70
C GLY A 30 -6.83 -9.57 11.66
N HIS A 31 -5.83 -9.97 10.86
CA HIS A 31 -4.58 -9.24 10.72
C HIS A 31 -4.70 -8.10 9.71
N PRO A 32 -4.10 -6.92 9.98
CA PRO A 32 -4.12 -5.81 9.05
C PRO A 32 -3.30 -6.13 7.80
N VAL A 33 -3.90 -5.90 6.63
CA VAL A 33 -3.32 -6.12 5.30
C VAL A 33 -3.41 -4.84 4.48
N PHE A 34 -2.31 -4.50 3.82
CA PHE A 34 -2.20 -3.41 2.87
C PHE A 34 -2.43 -3.96 1.46
N SER A 35 -3.55 -3.60 0.85
CA SER A 35 -3.87 -3.96 -0.53
C SER A 35 -3.58 -2.77 -1.45
N ILE A 36 -2.74 -2.98 -2.46
CA ILE A 36 -2.28 -1.93 -3.36
C ILE A 36 -2.47 -2.38 -4.80
N GLY A 37 -3.14 -1.56 -5.60
CA GLY A 37 -3.32 -1.90 -7.00
C GLY A 37 -4.18 -0.93 -7.78
N ASN A 38 -4.47 -1.30 -9.02
CA ASN A 38 -5.44 -0.63 -9.87
C ASN A 38 -6.12 -1.64 -10.82
N SER A 39 -7.08 -1.17 -11.61
CA SER A 39 -7.83 -2.01 -12.54
C SER A 39 -7.00 -2.66 -13.64
N ASN A 40 -5.81 -2.13 -13.95
CA ASN A 40 -4.95 -2.62 -15.04
C ASN A 40 -3.97 -3.69 -14.56
N ILE A 41 -3.47 -3.60 -13.32
CA ILE A 41 -2.43 -4.49 -12.77
C ILE A 41 -2.94 -5.46 -11.70
N GLY A 42 -4.18 -5.27 -11.22
CA GLY A 42 -4.72 -6.03 -10.09
C GLY A 42 -4.23 -5.50 -8.74
N ALA A 43 -4.76 -6.07 -7.65
CA ALA A 43 -4.38 -5.71 -6.29
C ALA A 43 -3.38 -6.72 -5.71
N HIS A 44 -2.34 -6.19 -5.06
CA HIS A 44 -1.33 -6.95 -4.34
C HIS A 44 -1.44 -6.68 -2.84
N GLU A 45 -1.36 -7.74 -2.04
CA GLU A 45 -1.55 -7.67 -0.60
C GLU A 45 -0.23 -7.86 0.14
N PHE A 46 -0.03 -7.04 1.18
CA PHE A 46 1.17 -7.04 1.99
C PHE A 46 0.80 -7.03 3.47
N ALA A 47 1.45 -7.89 4.26
CA ALA A 47 1.24 -7.98 5.70
C ALA A 47 1.86 -6.80 6.48
N ASN A 48 2.68 -5.97 5.84
CA ASN A 48 3.33 -4.83 6.49
C ASN A 48 3.58 -3.67 5.52
N TYR A 49 3.71 -2.48 6.10
CA TYR A 49 3.94 -1.23 5.38
C TYR A 49 5.23 -1.20 4.56
N ALA A 50 6.33 -1.75 5.10
CA ALA A 50 7.64 -1.69 4.43
C ALA A 50 7.64 -2.47 3.11
N ALA A 51 7.01 -3.65 3.07
CA ALA A 51 6.85 -4.44 1.86
C ALA A 51 5.94 -3.75 0.84
N ALA A 52 4.84 -3.16 1.31
CA ALA A 52 3.93 -2.34 0.51
C ALA A 52 4.65 -1.15 -0.17
N MET A 53 5.46 -0.42 0.60
CA MET A 53 6.22 0.73 0.11
C MET A 53 7.29 0.31 -0.92
N ALA A 54 8.09 -0.72 -0.59
CA ALA A 54 9.14 -1.19 -1.48
C ALA A 54 8.61 -1.68 -2.84
N TRP A 55 7.41 -2.30 -2.86
CA TRP A 55 6.79 -2.73 -4.11
C TRP A 55 6.36 -1.54 -4.99
N ILE A 56 5.75 -0.50 -4.42
CA ILE A 56 5.40 0.73 -5.15
C ILE A 56 6.67 1.46 -5.65
N GLU A 57 7.68 1.61 -4.79
CA GLU A 57 8.91 2.31 -5.15
C GLU A 57 9.67 1.58 -6.26
N GLY A 58 9.69 0.24 -6.22
CA GLY A 58 10.25 -0.59 -7.28
C GLY A 58 9.55 -0.41 -8.63
N ARG A 59 8.25 -0.07 -8.65
CA ARG A 59 7.51 0.22 -9.89
C ARG A 59 7.78 1.61 -10.45
N ALA A 60 8.09 2.59 -9.60
CA ALA A 60 8.44 3.94 -10.06
C ALA A 60 9.80 3.98 -10.79
N ALA A 61 10.64 2.96 -10.63
CA ALA A 61 11.96 2.85 -11.23
C ALA A 61 11.96 2.19 -12.63
N VAL A 62 10.79 1.78 -13.15
CA VAL A 62 10.63 1.07 -14.44
C VAL A 62 9.84 1.94 -15.41
#